data_AF-A0A6G3ULP3-F1
#
_entry.id   AF-A0A6G3ULP3-F1
#
_cell.length_a   1.000
_cell.length_b   1.000
_cell.length_c   1.000
_cell.angle_alpha   90.00
_cell.angle_beta   90.00
_cell.angle_gamma   90.00
#
_symmetry.space_group_name_H-M   'P 1'
#
loop_
_entity.id
_entity.type
_entity.pdbx_description
1 polymer ?
#
loop_
_entity_poly.entity_id
_entity_poly.type
_entity_poly.pdbx_seq_one_letter_code
_entity_poly.pdbx_strand_id
1 'polypeptide(L)'
;MTANGVYVYAITRAGTALPEGQGGVGSPPARLRSVRQGRLAAVVSDAPPDLRARRRDLLAHQDLLMRLMDEGPVLPMRFGMVAPGEDAVLRQLAADESGHTAALKRLAGCHEINLKALAAEDALADVVAEDATVRKLRDAARRRPGYEASLRLGEAVAAAL
;
A
#
# COMPACT_ATOMS: atom_id res chain seq x y z
N MET A 1 2.56 30.08 -18.19
CA MET A 1 1.46 29.51 -17.38
C MET A 1 1.96 28.21 -16.80
N THR A 2 2.42 28.20 -15.55
CA THR A 2 2.87 26.97 -14.90
C THR A 2 1.65 26.09 -14.67
N ALA A 3 1.52 25.02 -15.46
CA ALA A 3 0.48 24.03 -15.23
C ALA A 3 0.77 23.37 -13.87
N ASN A 4 0.15 23.89 -12.82
CA ASN A 4 0.14 23.24 -11.52
C ASN A 4 -0.66 21.96 -11.68
N GLY A 5 0.04 20.83 -11.75
CA GLY A 5 -0.59 19.52 -11.85
C GLY A 5 -1.56 19.27 -10.70
N VAL A 6 -2.38 18.25 -10.86
CA VAL A 6 -3.37 17.83 -9.87
C VAL A 6 -2.90 16.55 -9.22
N TYR A 7 -2.75 16.56 -7.90
CA TYR A 7 -2.44 15.35 -7.13
C TYR A 7 -3.71 14.54 -6.94
N VAL A 8 -3.68 13.25 -7.29
CA VAL A 8 -4.83 12.34 -7.22
C VAL A 8 -4.64 11.37 -6.08
N TYR A 9 -5.53 11.43 -5.08
CA TYR A 9 -5.47 10.58 -3.90
C TYR A 9 -6.22 9.27 -4.10
N ALA A 10 -7.43 9.34 -4.64
CA ALA A 10 -8.31 8.19 -4.76
C ALA A 10 -9.42 8.39 -5.79
N ILE A 11 -10.02 7.29 -6.22
CA ILE A 11 -11.28 7.26 -6.96
C ILE A 11 -12.37 6.73 -6.02
N THR A 12 -13.52 7.40 -5.98
CA THR A 12 -14.67 7.07 -5.13
C THR A 12 -15.96 7.11 -5.95
N ARG A 13 -17.09 6.74 -5.33
CA ARG A 13 -18.40 6.99 -5.93
C ARG A 13 -18.69 8.49 -5.93
N ALA A 14 -19.36 8.95 -6.97
CA ALA A 14 -19.85 10.31 -7.03
C ALA A 14 -20.75 10.60 -5.81
N GLY A 15 -20.38 11.61 -5.01
CA GLY A 15 -21.16 12.02 -3.83
C GLY A 15 -20.63 11.47 -2.50
N THR A 16 -19.55 10.68 -2.51
CA THR A 16 -18.80 10.37 -1.29
C THR A 16 -18.34 11.67 -0.64
N ALA A 17 -18.62 11.85 0.65
CA ALA A 17 -18.24 13.06 1.38
C ALA A 17 -16.71 13.16 1.50
N LEU A 18 -16.19 14.39 1.49
CA LEU A 18 -14.79 14.62 1.83
C LEU A 18 -14.69 14.73 3.37
N PRO A 19 -13.73 14.03 4.00
CA PRO A 19 -13.56 14.10 5.44
C PRO A 19 -13.28 15.52 5.92
N GLU A 20 -14.03 15.98 6.93
CA GLU A 20 -13.85 17.32 7.49
C GLU A 20 -12.51 17.44 8.23
N GLY A 21 -11.93 18.64 8.20
CA GLY A 21 -10.69 18.96 8.90
C GLY A 21 -9.44 18.23 8.38
N GLN A 22 -9.53 17.48 7.27
CA GLN A 22 -8.39 16.79 6.67
C GLN A 22 -7.75 17.64 5.57
N GLY A 23 -6.42 17.73 5.61
CA GLY A 23 -5.60 18.33 4.55
C GLY A 23 -4.98 17.27 3.65
N GLY A 24 -4.65 17.68 2.43
CA GLY A 24 -3.87 16.89 1.49
C GLY A 24 -2.36 16.99 1.73
N VAL A 25 -1.61 16.32 0.86
CA VAL A 25 -0.14 16.34 0.82
C VAL A 25 0.37 17.75 0.54
N GLY A 26 1.33 18.22 1.35
CA GLY A 26 1.91 19.55 1.23
C GLY A 26 2.17 20.22 2.58
N SER A 27 2.89 21.34 2.54
CA SER A 27 3.14 22.20 3.69
C SER A 27 3.01 23.67 3.25
N PRO A 28 1.91 24.36 3.57
CA PRO A 28 0.76 23.90 4.37
C PRO A 28 -0.03 22.77 3.69
N PRO A 29 -0.84 21.98 4.44
CA PRO A 29 -1.66 20.92 3.87
C PRO A 29 -2.54 21.42 2.73
N ALA A 30 -2.55 20.70 1.61
CA ALA A 30 -3.25 21.15 0.42
C ALA A 30 -4.78 21.07 0.61
N ARG A 31 -5.52 22.02 0.04
CA ARG A 31 -6.99 21.99 0.08
C ARG A 31 -7.50 20.86 -0.80
N LEU A 32 -8.28 19.96 -0.20
CA LEU A 32 -8.90 18.85 -0.89
C LEU A 32 -10.14 19.31 -1.66
N ARG A 33 -10.41 18.63 -2.78
CA ARG A 33 -11.63 18.78 -3.57
C ARG A 33 -11.96 17.49 -4.30
N SER A 34 -13.20 17.37 -4.74
CA SER A 34 -13.67 16.23 -5.52
C SER A 34 -13.97 16.70 -6.95
N VAL A 35 -13.40 16.02 -7.93
CA VAL A 35 -13.77 16.18 -9.35
C VAL A 35 -14.66 15.03 -9.76
N ARG A 36 -15.84 15.30 -10.34
CA ARG A 36 -16.88 14.30 -10.60
C ARG A 36 -17.00 14.03 -12.09
N GLN A 37 -17.12 12.76 -12.45
CA GLN A 37 -17.41 12.32 -13.81
C GLN A 37 -18.36 11.12 -13.77
N GLY A 38 -19.58 11.31 -14.27
CA GLY A 38 -20.62 10.27 -14.25
C GLY A 38 -20.88 9.79 -12.82
N ARG A 39 -20.77 8.47 -12.59
CA ARG A 39 -20.97 7.82 -11.28
C ARG A 39 -19.75 7.83 -10.39
N LEU A 40 -18.63 8.40 -10.85
CA LEU A 40 -17.36 8.40 -10.14
C LEU A 40 -16.95 9.82 -9.73
N ALA A 41 -16.06 9.86 -8.75
CA ALA A 41 -15.34 11.04 -8.36
C ALA A 41 -13.88 10.70 -8.13
N ALA A 42 -12.98 11.67 -8.34
CA ALA A 42 -11.62 11.60 -7.84
C ALA A 42 -11.43 12.63 -6.73
N VAL A 43 -10.82 12.21 -5.63
CA VAL A 43 -10.37 13.12 -4.57
C VAL A 43 -8.99 13.63 -4.95
N VAL A 44 -8.87 14.96 -5.03
CA VAL A 44 -7.69 15.63 -5.56
C VAL A 44 -7.31 16.88 -4.77
N SER A 45 -6.10 17.36 -4.99
CA SER A 45 -5.63 18.69 -4.59
C SER A 45 -4.71 19.25 -5.67
N ASP A 46 -4.27 20.50 -5.51
CA ASP A 46 -3.16 20.98 -6.31
C ASP A 46 -1.90 20.19 -5.91
N ALA A 47 -1.08 19.85 -6.90
CA ALA A 47 0.18 19.16 -6.67
C ALA A 47 1.18 20.14 -6.03
N PRO A 48 1.84 19.76 -4.94
CA PRO A 48 2.87 20.61 -4.34
C PRO A 48 4.09 20.71 -5.29
N PRO A 49 4.74 21.89 -5.37
CA PRO A 49 5.80 22.15 -6.34
C PRO A 49 7.08 21.33 -6.11
N ASP A 50 7.36 20.92 -4.86
CA ASP A 50 8.48 20.02 -4.50
C ASP A 50 7.93 18.72 -3.89
N LEU A 51 7.15 17.98 -4.67
CA LEU A 51 6.60 16.70 -4.24
C LEU A 51 7.73 15.68 -4.00
N ARG A 52 7.91 15.31 -2.74
CA ARG A 52 8.86 14.27 -2.32
C ARG A 52 8.17 13.28 -1.38
N ALA A 53 8.65 12.05 -1.34
CA ALA A 53 8.18 11.02 -0.42
C ALA A 53 8.69 11.25 1.01
N ARG A 54 8.38 12.43 1.60
CA ARG A 54 8.69 12.71 3.01
C ARG A 54 7.71 11.95 3.89
N ARG A 55 8.15 11.50 5.06
CA ARG A 55 7.29 10.77 6.02
C ARG A 55 5.97 11.48 6.29
N ARG A 56 5.98 12.80 6.49
CA ARG A 56 4.76 13.60 6.72
C ARG A 56 3.76 13.53 5.56
N ASP A 57 4.26 13.52 4.32
CA ASP A 57 3.44 13.54 3.12
C ASP A 57 2.85 12.15 2.87
N LEU A 58 3.64 11.10 3.10
CA LEU A 58 3.16 9.71 3.07
C LEU A 58 2.06 9.48 4.11
N LEU A 59 2.26 9.96 5.35
CA LEU A 59 1.25 9.86 6.41
C LEU A 59 0.00 10.67 6.07
N ALA A 60 0.12 11.92 5.60
CA ALA A 60 -1.04 12.72 5.21
C ALA A 60 -1.87 12.07 4.09
N HIS A 61 -1.20 11.46 3.10
CA HIS A 61 -1.85 10.67 2.05
C HIS A 61 -2.58 9.45 2.63
N GLN A 62 -1.91 8.68 3.49
CA GLN A 62 -2.49 7.50 4.12
C GLN A 62 -3.67 7.84 5.02
N ASP A 63 -3.54 8.86 5.87
CA ASP A 63 -4.58 9.30 6.81
C ASP A 63 -5.84 9.77 6.07
N LEU A 64 -5.67 10.48 4.95
CA LEU A 64 -6.80 10.84 4.10
C LEU A 64 -7.48 9.61 3.52
N LEU A 65 -6.71 8.64 3.00
CA LEU A 65 -7.28 7.40 2.47
C LEU A 65 -8.05 6.63 3.54
N MET A 66 -7.52 6.54 4.77
CA MET A 66 -8.21 5.89 5.89
C MET A 66 -9.54 6.56 6.19
N ARG A 67 -9.57 7.89 6.31
CA ARG A 67 -10.83 8.60 6.54
C ARG A 67 -11.82 8.50 5.38
N LEU A 68 -11.34 8.47 4.13
CA LEU A 68 -12.21 8.26 2.98
C LEU A 68 -12.86 6.86 2.99
N MET A 69 -12.15 5.86 3.51
CA MET A 69 -12.70 4.50 3.64
C MET A 69 -13.83 4.42 4.67
N ASP A 70 -13.87 5.32 5.66
CA ASP A 70 -14.99 5.44 6.59
C ASP A 70 -16.27 5.98 5.90
N GLU A 71 -16.12 6.77 4.83
CA GLU A 71 -17.23 7.34 4.05
C GLU A 71 -17.76 6.39 2.96
N GLY A 72 -17.02 5.33 2.61
CA GLY A 72 -17.44 4.35 1.62
C GLY A 72 -16.28 3.63 0.91
N PRO A 73 -16.57 2.84 -0.14
CA PRO A 73 -15.53 2.14 -0.89
C PRO A 73 -14.62 3.15 -1.61
N VAL A 74 -13.31 2.89 -1.58
CA VAL A 74 -12.27 3.74 -2.15
C VAL A 74 -11.35 2.89 -3.03
N LEU A 75 -10.96 3.42 -4.18
CA LEU A 75 -9.81 2.91 -4.95
C LEU A 75 -8.61 3.83 -4.65
N PRO A 76 -7.70 3.43 -3.75
CA PRO A 76 -6.58 4.27 -3.38
C PRO A 76 -5.57 4.39 -4.53
N MET A 77 -5.14 5.61 -4.83
CA MET A 77 -4.04 5.83 -5.75
C MET A 77 -2.71 5.69 -5.01
N ARG A 78 -1.69 5.25 -5.75
CA ARG A 78 -0.31 5.25 -5.27
C ARG A 78 0.09 6.69 -4.90
N PHE A 79 0.93 6.82 -3.87
CA PHE A 79 1.52 8.11 -3.53
C PHE A 79 2.28 8.68 -4.74
N GLY A 80 2.10 9.96 -4.99
CA GLY A 80 2.83 10.68 -6.04
C GLY A 80 2.14 10.71 -7.40
N MET A 81 0.90 10.26 -7.49
CA MET A 81 0.12 10.32 -8.74
C MET A 81 -0.31 11.76 -9.04
N VAL A 82 0.39 12.38 -9.99
CA VAL A 82 0.10 13.75 -10.46
C VAL A 82 -0.39 13.70 -11.90
N ALA A 83 -1.57 14.27 -12.14
CA ALA A 83 -2.12 14.49 -13.46
C ALA A 83 -1.76 15.91 -13.97
N PRO A 84 -1.68 16.13 -15.30
CA PRO A 84 -1.43 17.46 -15.86
C PRO A 84 -2.52 18.52 -15.52
N GLY A 85 -3.71 18.07 -15.13
CA GLY A 85 -4.86 18.91 -14.80
C GLY A 85 -6.11 18.09 -14.53
N GLU A 86 -7.19 18.73 -14.08
CA GLU A 86 -8.46 18.06 -13.77
C GLU A 86 -9.09 17.42 -15.00
N ASP A 87 -9.00 18.06 -16.17
CA ASP A 87 -9.54 17.49 -17.42
C ASP A 87 -8.90 16.14 -17.77
N ALA A 88 -7.62 15.94 -17.44
CA ALA A 88 -6.97 14.66 -17.65
C ALA A 88 -7.52 13.58 -16.69
N VAL A 89 -7.82 13.96 -15.45
CA VAL A 89 -8.48 13.08 -14.46
C VAL A 89 -9.89 12.73 -14.92
N LEU A 90 -10.68 13.72 -15.34
CA LEU A 90 -12.05 13.52 -15.83
C LEU A 90 -12.09 12.58 -17.05
N ARG A 91 -11.19 12.78 -18.03
CA ARG A 91 -11.06 11.89 -19.18
C ARG A 91 -10.74 10.46 -18.75
N GLN A 92 -9.86 10.28 -17.77
CA GLN A 92 -9.51 8.93 -17.32
C GLN A 92 -10.62 8.25 -16.53
N LEU A 93 -11.36 8.98 -15.71
CA LEU A 93 -12.57 8.46 -15.06
C LEU A 93 -13.62 8.04 -16.08
N ALA A 94 -13.78 8.79 -17.18
CA ALA A 94 -14.70 8.44 -18.25
C ALA A 94 -14.26 7.20 -19.04
N ALA A 95 -12.95 7.06 -19.28
CA ALA A 95 -12.38 5.98 -20.09
C ALA A 95 -12.61 4.59 -19.49
N ASP A 96 -12.60 4.45 -18.16
CA ASP A 96 -12.83 3.18 -17.45
C ASP A 96 -13.91 3.30 -16.35
N GLU A 97 -15.01 4.01 -16.65
CA GLU A 97 -16.07 4.22 -15.65
C GLU A 97 -16.67 2.89 -15.16
N SER A 98 -16.84 1.94 -16.07
CA SER A 98 -17.41 0.62 -15.77
C SER A 98 -16.48 -0.23 -14.90
N GLY A 99 -15.18 -0.26 -15.20
CA GLY A 99 -14.18 -1.00 -14.43
C GLY A 99 -14.03 -0.45 -13.01
N HIS A 100 -13.88 0.86 -12.87
CA HIS A 100 -13.82 1.51 -11.56
C HIS A 100 -15.10 1.33 -10.75
N THR A 101 -16.28 1.47 -11.36
CA THR A 101 -17.56 1.25 -10.67
C THR A 101 -17.70 -0.20 -10.21
N ALA A 102 -17.31 -1.17 -11.04
CA ALA A 102 -17.33 -2.58 -10.68
C ALA A 102 -16.37 -2.89 -9.53
N ALA A 103 -15.17 -2.31 -9.52
CA ALA A 103 -14.21 -2.45 -8.43
C ALA A 103 -14.76 -1.87 -7.11
N LEU A 104 -15.28 -0.64 -7.13
CA LEU A 104 -15.93 -0.01 -5.98
C LEU A 104 -17.14 -0.80 -5.46
N LYS A 105 -17.87 -1.49 -6.34
CA LYS A 105 -18.96 -2.39 -5.93
C LYS A 105 -18.44 -3.63 -5.21
N ARG A 106 -17.34 -4.23 -5.68
CA ARG A 106 -16.72 -5.40 -5.02
C ARG A 106 -16.15 -5.08 -3.65
N LEU A 107 -15.63 -3.86 -3.45
CA LEU A 107 -15.05 -3.43 -2.18
C LEU A 107 -16.08 -2.95 -1.14
N ALA A 108 -17.33 -2.75 -1.54
CA ALA A 108 -18.34 -2.21 -0.64
C ALA A 108 -18.62 -3.18 0.53
N GLY A 109 -18.41 -2.71 1.76
CA GLY A 109 -18.57 -3.52 2.97
C GLY A 109 -17.42 -4.49 3.25
N CYS A 110 -16.30 -4.37 2.51
CA CYS A 110 -15.10 -5.17 2.74
C CYS A 110 -14.04 -4.36 3.51
N HIS A 111 -13.20 -5.08 4.25
CA HIS A 111 -12.01 -4.53 4.90
C HIS A 111 -10.76 -5.22 4.35
N GLU A 112 -9.73 -4.44 4.04
CA GLU A 112 -8.41 -4.98 3.70
C GLU A 112 -7.60 -5.22 4.97
N ILE A 113 -7.06 -6.43 5.13
CA ILE A 113 -6.25 -6.82 6.28
C ILE A 113 -4.94 -7.42 5.75
N ASN A 114 -3.81 -6.92 6.25
CA ASN A 114 -2.50 -7.50 5.99
C ASN A 114 -1.98 -8.18 7.27
N LEU A 115 -1.85 -9.52 7.22
CA LEU A 115 -1.24 -10.30 8.29
C LEU A 115 0.23 -10.56 7.96
N LYS A 116 1.12 -10.17 8.87
CA LYS A 116 2.55 -10.50 8.80
C LYS A 116 2.88 -11.43 9.95
N ALA A 117 3.29 -12.65 9.63
CA ALA A 117 3.84 -13.60 10.59
C ALA A 117 5.37 -13.62 10.41
N LEU A 118 6.08 -13.54 11.52
CA LEU A 118 7.54 -13.64 11.58
C LEU A 118 7.88 -14.84 12.47
N ALA A 119 8.98 -15.52 12.16
CA ALA A 119 9.49 -16.56 13.05
C ALA A 119 9.76 -15.97 14.44
N ALA A 120 9.49 -16.76 15.48
CA ALA A 120 9.85 -16.39 16.85
C ALA A 120 11.37 -16.23 16.98
N GLU A 121 11.81 -15.43 17.96
CA GLU A 121 13.24 -15.17 18.20
C GLU A 121 14.03 -16.48 18.40
N ASP A 122 13.42 -17.45 19.09
CA ASP A 122 14.00 -18.76 19.38
C ASP A 122 13.68 -19.85 18.35
N ALA A 123 12.99 -19.54 17.25
CA ALA A 123 12.53 -20.54 16.28
C ALA A 123 13.68 -21.40 15.72
N LEU A 124 14.86 -20.81 15.54
CA LEU A 124 16.04 -21.55 15.12
C LEU A 124 16.54 -22.51 16.20
N ALA A 125 16.52 -22.09 17.47
CA ALA A 125 16.92 -22.94 18.58
C ALA A 125 15.96 -24.12 18.75
N ASP A 126 14.66 -23.87 18.62
CA ASP A 126 13.60 -24.89 18.65
C ASP A 126 13.76 -25.88 17.50
N VAL A 127 13.94 -25.40 16.26
CA VAL A 127 14.21 -26.26 15.09
C VAL A 127 15.45 -27.13 15.32
N VAL A 128 16.53 -26.55 15.87
CA VAL A 128 17.75 -27.31 16.18
C VAL A 128 17.55 -28.28 17.36
N ALA A 129 16.61 -28.05 18.26
CA ALA A 129 16.33 -28.95 19.38
C ALA A 129 15.40 -30.11 18.99
N GLU A 130 14.36 -29.80 18.23
CA GLU A 130 13.25 -30.71 17.95
C GLU A 130 13.46 -31.51 16.66
N ASP A 131 14.02 -30.90 15.60
CA ASP A 131 14.20 -31.58 14.32
C ASP A 131 15.44 -32.52 14.35
N ALA A 132 15.17 -33.82 14.30
CA ALA A 132 16.20 -34.85 14.32
C ALA A 132 17.11 -34.83 13.08
N THR A 133 16.62 -34.37 11.93
CA THR A 133 17.38 -34.24 10.68
C THR A 133 18.34 -33.07 10.77
N VAL A 134 17.85 -31.90 11.20
CA VAL A 134 18.68 -30.71 11.43
C VAL A 134 19.78 -31.01 12.45
N ARG A 135 19.46 -31.69 13.56
CA ARG A 135 20.48 -32.12 14.53
C ARG A 135 21.56 -33.02 13.92
N LYS A 136 21.16 -34.04 13.16
CA LYS A 136 22.11 -34.96 12.50
C LYS A 136 23.02 -34.20 11.53
N LEU A 137 22.47 -33.29 10.74
CA LEU A 137 23.23 -32.49 9.78
C LEU A 137 24.18 -31.51 10.49
N ARG A 138 23.74 -30.87 11.57
CA ARG A 138 24.59 -30.02 12.42
C ARG A 138 25.78 -30.79 12.97
N ASP A 139 25.54 -31.98 13.53
CA ASP A 139 26.59 -32.80 14.12
C ASP A 139 27.54 -33.37 13.07
N ALA A 140 27.05 -33.64 11.85
CA ALA A 140 27.89 -34.03 10.72
C ALA A 140 28.77 -32.85 10.24
N ALA A 141 28.18 -31.66 10.09
CA ALA A 141 28.90 -30.45 9.66
C ALA A 141 29.97 -30.02 10.68
N ARG A 142 29.71 -30.19 11.99
CA ARG A 142 30.71 -29.97 13.06
C ARG A 142 31.87 -30.95 13.00
N ARG A 143 31.60 -32.23 12.73
CA ARG A 143 32.63 -33.29 12.66
C ARG A 143 33.48 -33.20 11.39
N ARG A 144 32.89 -32.83 10.26
CA ARG A 144 33.58 -32.67 8.98
C ARG A 144 33.10 -31.40 8.27
N PRO A 145 33.70 -30.24 8.60
CA PRO A 145 33.35 -28.98 7.98
C PRO A 145 33.59 -29.02 6.46
N GLY A 146 32.68 -28.42 5.69
CA GLY A 146 32.78 -28.33 4.24
C GLY A 146 31.58 -27.60 3.63
N TYR A 147 31.77 -27.05 2.43
CA TYR A 147 30.74 -26.27 1.73
C TYR A 147 29.42 -27.04 1.59
N GLU A 148 29.49 -28.28 1.11
CA GLU A 148 28.31 -29.13 0.91
C GLU A 148 27.58 -29.45 2.23
N ALA A 149 28.33 -29.65 3.32
CA ALA A 149 27.74 -29.91 4.64
C ALA A 149 27.02 -28.67 5.20
N SER A 150 27.60 -27.48 5.02
CA SER A 150 26.97 -26.22 5.39
C SER A 150 25.72 -25.92 4.55
N LEU A 151 25.76 -26.22 3.25
CA LEU A 151 24.61 -26.02 2.35
C LEU A 151 23.43 -26.90 2.76
N ARG A 152 23.67 -28.21 2.94
CA ARG A 152 22.62 -29.17 3.34
C ARG A 152 22.02 -28.83 4.71
N LEU A 153 22.83 -28.35 5.66
CA LEU A 153 22.33 -27.89 6.96
C LEU A 153 21.47 -26.63 6.80
N GLY A 154 21.91 -25.66 6.00
CA GLY A 154 21.16 -24.44 5.72
C GLY A 154 19.82 -24.72 5.04
N GLU A 155 19.79 -25.63 4.06
CA GLU A 155 18.55 -26.08 3.40
C GLU A 155 17.59 -26.74 4.39
N ALA A 156 18.10 -27.62 5.26
CA ALA A 156 17.27 -28.29 6.27
C ALA A 156 16.70 -27.31 7.31
N VAL A 157 17.48 -26.32 7.75
CA VAL A 157 17.00 -25.26 8.64
C VAL A 157 15.96 -24.39 7.96
N ALA A 158 16.18 -23.98 6.71
CA ALA A 158 15.25 -23.15 5.96
C ALA A 158 13.92 -23.87 5.64
N ALA A 159 13.92 -25.19 5.52
CA ALA A 159 12.71 -25.99 5.34
C ALA A 159 11.91 -26.19 6.63
N ALA A 160 12.54 -26.01 7.79
CA ALA A 160 11.95 -26.23 9.11
C ALA A 160 11.51 -24.94 9.83
N LEU A 161 11.90 -23.76 9.32
CA LEU A 161 11.47 -22.43 9.75
C LEU A 161 10.28 -21.93 8.93
#